data_AF-A0AAV5HW40-F1
#
_entry.id   AF-A0AAV5HW40-F1
#
_cell.length_a   1.000
_cell.length_b   1.000
_cell.length_c   1.000
_cell.angle_alpha   90.00
_cell.angle_beta   90.00
_cell.angle_gamma   90.00
#
_symmetry.space_group_name_H-M   'P 1'
#
loop_
_entity.id
_entity.type
_entity.pdbx_description
1 polymer ?
#
loop_
_entity_poly.entity_id
_entity_poly.type
_entity_poly.pdbx_seq_one_letter_code
_entity_poly.pdbx_strand_id
1 'polypeptide(L)'
;MLQKLFPSSELMPGASCLIKHLHAKGIPFALATGSHRRHFELKTKRHGELFKLMHHIVLGDDPEDKKGKPAPDVSLAAAGRFERLKMSKRILSEHVHFHSFNSFNSPA
;
A
#
# COMPACT_ATOMS: atom_id res chain seq x y z
N MET A 1 -9.63 17.34 8.13
CA MET A 1 -10.80 16.70 7.51
C MET A 1 -10.53 15.23 7.15
N LEU A 2 -9.50 14.92 6.36
CA LEU A 2 -9.19 13.54 5.91
C LEU A 2 -8.79 12.55 7.01
N GLN A 3 -8.07 12.99 8.04
CA GLN A 3 -7.63 12.10 9.13
C GLN A 3 -8.80 11.43 9.88
N LYS A 4 -9.99 12.04 9.89
CA LYS A 4 -11.20 11.46 10.50
C LYS A 4 -11.80 10.33 9.64
N LEU A 5 -11.52 10.31 8.34
CA LEU A 5 -12.03 9.32 7.37
C LEU A 5 -11.07 8.14 7.16
N PHE A 6 -9.78 8.31 7.44
CA PHE A 6 -8.79 7.22 7.29
C PHE A 6 -9.14 5.98 8.11
N PRO A 7 -9.59 6.07 9.38
CA PRO A 7 -9.95 4.88 10.14
C PRO A 7 -11.15 4.11 9.59
N SER A 8 -11.98 4.73 8.73
CA SER A 8 -13.12 4.10 8.05
C SER A 8 -12.85 3.71 6.60
N SER A 9 -11.58 3.73 6.18
CA SER A 9 -11.19 3.38 4.82
C SER A 9 -11.35 1.88 4.57
N GLU A 10 -12.03 1.54 3.48
CA GLU A 10 -12.24 0.15 3.07
C GLU A 10 -11.22 -0.27 2.00
N LEU A 11 -10.93 -1.57 1.96
CA LEU A 11 -10.12 -2.18 0.91
C LEU A 11 -10.83 -2.10 -0.43
N MET A 12 -10.07 -1.94 -1.53
CA MET A 12 -10.65 -2.11 -2.86
C MET A 12 -11.17 -3.54 -3.04
N PRO A 13 -12.27 -3.74 -3.81
CA PRO A 13 -12.74 -5.06 -4.17
C PRO A 13 -11.61 -5.93 -4.74
N GLY A 14 -11.45 -7.14 -4.21
CA GLY A 14 -10.41 -8.08 -4.63
C GLY A 14 -9.04 -7.91 -3.97
N ALA A 15 -8.74 -6.79 -3.30
CA ALA A 15 -7.43 -6.56 -2.67
C ALA A 15 -7.09 -7.59 -1.58
N SER A 16 -8.07 -7.92 -0.74
CA SER A 16 -7.89 -8.95 0.30
C SER A 16 -7.67 -10.34 -0.28
N CYS A 17 -8.40 -10.69 -1.34
CA CYS A 17 -8.24 -11.95 -2.06
C CYS A 17 -6.83 -12.06 -2.65
N LEU A 18 -6.37 -11.02 -3.35
CA LEU A 18 -5.05 -10.99 -3.97
C LEU A 18 -3.93 -11.12 -2.94
N ILE A 19 -3.95 -10.31 -1.87
CA ILE A 19 -2.90 -10.33 -0.84
C ILE A 19 -2.81 -11.71 -0.17
N LYS A 20 -3.96 -12.29 0.19
CA LYS A 20 -4.02 -13.65 0.77
C LYS A 20 -3.54 -14.71 -0.23
N HIS A 21 -3.91 -14.60 -1.50
CA HIS A 21 -3.50 -15.54 -2.53
C HIS A 21 -1.98 -15.52 -2.76
N LEU A 22 -1.39 -14.34 -2.92
CA LEU A 22 0.06 -14.19 -3.10
C LEU A 22 0.83 -14.75 -1.90
N HIS A 23 0.38 -14.43 -0.69
CA HIS A 23 0.96 -14.97 0.54
C HIS A 23 0.85 -16.50 0.60
N ALA A 24 -0.33 -17.06 0.33
CA ALA A 24 -0.54 -18.52 0.33
C ALA A 24 0.28 -19.27 -0.75
N LYS A 25 0.64 -18.58 -1.84
CA LYS A 25 1.52 -19.11 -2.90
C LYS A 25 3.00 -18.88 -2.66
N GLY A 26 3.38 -18.24 -1.54
CA GLY A 26 4.77 -17.93 -1.22
C GLY A 26 5.40 -16.93 -2.21
N ILE A 27 4.60 -16.13 -2.89
CA ILE A 27 5.08 -15.09 -3.81
C ILE A 27 5.39 -13.85 -2.96
N PRO A 28 6.64 -13.36 -2.91
CA PRO A 28 6.98 -12.16 -2.15
C PRO A 28 6.36 -10.92 -2.80
N PHE A 29 5.74 -10.06 -1.98
CA PHE A 29 5.20 -8.77 -2.40
C PHE A 29 5.36 -7.74 -1.28
N ALA A 30 5.35 -6.47 -1.66
CA ALA A 30 5.55 -5.33 -0.76
C ALA A 30 4.65 -4.16 -1.15
N LEU A 31 4.43 -3.25 -0.21
CA LEU A 31 3.72 -2.00 -0.46
C LEU A 31 4.70 -0.84 -0.58
N ALA A 32 4.53 -0.01 -1.62
CA ALA A 32 5.20 1.27 -1.78
C ALA A 32 4.17 2.41 -1.82
N THR A 33 4.14 3.25 -0.79
CA THR A 33 3.17 4.35 -0.66
C THR A 33 3.86 5.67 -0.36
N GLY A 34 3.36 6.77 -0.93
CA GLY A 34 3.81 8.12 -0.55
C GLY A 34 3.16 8.64 0.74
N SER A 35 2.35 7.82 1.42
CA SER A 35 1.80 8.19 2.73
C SER A 35 2.87 8.03 3.82
N HIS A 36 3.04 9.05 4.66
CA HIS A 36 3.87 8.97 5.86
C HIS A 36 3.24 8.03 6.90
N ARG A 37 4.05 7.55 7.85
CA ARG A 37 3.68 6.57 8.88
C ARG A 37 2.37 6.88 9.60
N ARG A 38 2.20 8.10 10.10
CA ARG A 38 0.97 8.53 10.79
C ARG A 38 -0.29 8.30 9.95
N HIS A 39 -0.25 8.65 8.66
CA HIS A 39 -1.39 8.47 7.78
C HIS A 39 -1.58 7.02 7.35
N PHE A 40 -0.49 6.29 7.16
CA PHE A 40 -0.52 4.86 6.89
C PHE A 40 -1.22 4.10 8.03
N GLU A 41 -0.77 4.28 9.27
CA GLU A 41 -1.35 3.61 10.45
C GLU A 41 -2.84 3.91 10.62
N LEU A 42 -3.27 5.15 10.36
CA LEU A 42 -4.70 5.49 10.40
C LEU A 42 -5.51 4.78 9.31
N LYS A 43 -4.97 4.68 8.08
CA LYS A 43 -5.64 4.04 6.94
C LYS A 43 -5.71 2.51 7.09
N THR A 44 -4.70 1.92 7.71
CA THR A 44 -4.57 0.46 7.81
C THR A 44 -5.08 -0.11 9.12
N LYS A 45 -5.57 0.74 10.05
CA LYS A 45 -6.05 0.33 11.39
C LYS A 45 -7.03 -0.86 11.36
N ARG A 46 -7.96 -0.91 10.40
CA ARG A 46 -8.94 -2.01 10.26
C ARG A 46 -8.39 -3.25 9.55
N HIS A 47 -7.31 -3.09 8.81
CA HIS A 47 -6.78 -4.09 7.87
C HIS A 47 -5.37 -4.54 8.24
N GLY A 48 -4.92 -4.28 9.47
CA GLY A 48 -3.53 -4.50 9.92
C GLY A 48 -3.03 -5.92 9.68
N GLU A 49 -3.86 -6.94 9.95
CA GLU A 49 -3.52 -8.34 9.70
C GLU A 49 -3.20 -8.63 8.23
N LEU A 50 -3.84 -7.90 7.31
CA LEU A 50 -3.62 -8.07 5.87
C LEU A 50 -2.26 -7.51 5.45
N PHE A 51 -1.86 -6.37 6.03
CA PHE A 51 -0.58 -5.73 5.76
C PHE A 51 0.60 -6.46 6.39
N LYS A 52 0.39 -7.22 7.47
CA LYS A 52 1.40 -8.12 8.05
C LYS A 52 1.80 -9.27 7.11
N LEU A 53 0.98 -9.60 6.10
CA LEU A 53 1.29 -10.62 5.10
C LEU A 53 2.32 -10.15 4.05
N MET A 54 2.61 -8.85 4.01
CA MET A 54 3.59 -8.29 3.09
C MET A 54 5.01 -8.55 3.60
N HIS A 55 5.95 -8.78 2.69
CA HIS A 55 7.36 -8.96 3.06
C HIS A 55 7.90 -7.71 3.77
N HIS A 56 7.57 -6.53 3.26
CA HIS A 56 7.92 -5.25 3.86
C HIS A 56 7.00 -4.14 3.31
N ILE A 57 7.06 -2.98 3.95
CA ILE A 57 6.30 -1.78 3.57
C ILE A 57 7.26 -0.59 3.51
N VAL A 58 7.20 0.16 2.42
CA VAL A 58 7.95 1.41 2.20
C VAL A 58 6.96 2.57 2.18
N LEU A 59 7.22 3.56 3.02
CA LEU A 59 6.35 4.71 3.26
C LEU A 59 6.95 5.98 2.64
N GLY A 60 6.19 7.07 2.61
CA GLY A 60 6.67 8.33 2.02
C GLY A 60 7.67 9.09 2.90
N ASP A 61 7.83 8.67 4.15
CA ASP A 61 8.85 9.14 5.09
C ASP A 61 10.05 8.19 5.18
N ASP A 62 10.18 7.28 4.22
CA ASP A 62 11.32 6.39 4.11
C ASP A 62 12.58 7.17 3.70
N PRO A 63 13.75 6.96 4.34
CA PRO A 63 14.97 7.70 4.02
C PRO A 63 15.48 7.49 2.58
N GLU A 64 15.05 6.40 1.93
CA GLU A 64 15.35 6.13 0.52
C GLU A 64 14.38 6.84 -0.45
N ASP A 65 13.24 7.36 0.02
CA ASP A 65 12.29 8.16 -0.78
C ASP A 65 12.63 9.66 -0.73
N LYS A 66 13.56 10.09 -1.58
CA LYS A 66 14.11 11.46 -1.53
C LYS A 66 13.20 12.50 -2.18
N LYS A 67 12.50 12.11 -3.24
CA LYS A 67 11.72 13.03 -4.08
C LYS A 67 10.20 12.86 -3.91
N GLY A 68 9.76 11.74 -3.33
CA GLY A 68 8.34 11.39 -3.29
C GLY A 68 7.78 11.10 -4.69
N LYS A 69 6.58 10.53 -4.74
CA LYS A 69 5.87 10.34 -6.03
C LYS A 69 5.63 11.70 -6.71
N PRO A 70 5.79 11.82 -8.04
CA PRO A 70 5.87 10.74 -9.02
C PRO A 70 7.28 10.18 -9.29
N ALA A 71 8.30 10.58 -8.52
CA ALA A 71 9.61 9.96 -8.65
C ALA A 71 9.57 8.46 -8.28
N PRO A 72 10.43 7.63 -8.88
CA PRO A 72 10.42 6.18 -8.66
C PRO A 72 11.09 5.76 -7.35
N ASP A 73 11.61 6.70 -6.54
CA ASP A 73 12.43 6.43 -5.36
C ASP A 73 11.77 5.40 -4.42
N VAL A 74 10.50 5.61 -4.03
CA VAL A 74 9.76 4.69 -3.16
C VAL A 74 9.54 3.29 -3.76
N SER A 75 9.34 3.18 -5.08
CA SER A 75 9.14 1.88 -5.73
C SER A 75 10.46 1.14 -5.93
N LEU A 76 11.54 1.88 -6.18
CA LEU A 76 12.90 1.34 -6.23
C LEU A 76 13.38 0.89 -4.85
N ALA A 77 13.10 1.66 -3.79
CA ALA A 77 13.40 1.27 -2.42
C ALA A 77 12.67 -0.03 -2.04
N ALA A 78 11.39 -0.16 -2.37
CA ALA A 78 10.65 -1.40 -2.16
C ALA A 78 11.23 -2.56 -2.98
N ALA A 79 11.55 -2.34 -4.25
CA ALA A 79 12.15 -3.38 -5.09
C ALA A 79 13.53 -3.83 -4.58
N GLY A 80 14.33 -2.90 -4.04
CA GLY A 80 15.69 -3.17 -3.54
C GLY A 80 15.75 -3.91 -2.21
N ARG A 81 14.65 -3.90 -1.43
CA ARG A 81 14.55 -4.60 -0.13
C ARG A 81 14.21 -6.07 -0.24
N PHE A 82 13.78 -6.53 -1.40
CA PHE A 82 13.84 -7.96 -1.68
C PHE A 82 15.31 -8.36 -1.75
N GLU A 83 15.74 -9.32 -0.91
CA GLU A 83 17.00 -10.02 -1.11
C GLU A 83 17.11 -10.42 -2.59
N ARG A 84 18.33 -10.58 -3.11
CA ARG A 84 18.69 -10.85 -4.53
C ARG A 84 18.09 -12.15 -5.06
N LEU A 85 16.78 -12.31 -4.94
CA LEU A 85 15.92 -13.20 -5.63
C LEU A 85 16.15 -12.85 -7.09
N LYS A 86 16.66 -13.82 -7.84
CA LYS A 86 16.72 -13.77 -9.30
C LYS A 86 15.27 -13.73 -9.84
N MET A 87 14.56 -12.64 -9.60
CA MET A 87 13.17 -12.47 -10.03
C MET A 87 13.21 -12.04 -11.48
N SER A 88 12.91 -12.98 -12.37
CA SER A 88 12.83 -12.77 -13.82
C SER A 88 11.76 -11.74 -14.22
N LYS A 89 10.79 -11.43 -13.33
CA LYS A 89 9.67 -10.52 -13.62
C LYS A 89 9.31 -9.69 -12.38
N ARG A 90 9.26 -8.37 -12.53
CA ARG A 90 8.74 -7.41 -11.54
C ARG A 90 7.45 -6.82 -12.10
N ILE A 91 6.39 -6.84 -11.30
CA ILE A 91 5.11 -6.20 -11.66
C ILE A 91 4.90 -5.05 -10.69
N LEU A 92 4.85 -3.83 -11.21
CA LEU A 92 4.43 -2.66 -10.46
C LEU A 92 2.94 -2.48 -10.70
N SER A 93 2.15 -2.57 -9.63
CA SER A 93 0.75 -2.17 -9.64
C SER A 93 0.66 -0.78 -9.00
N GLU A 94 0.35 0.21 -9.82
CA GLU A 94 0.02 1.54 -9.35
C GLU A 94 -1.50 1.61 -9.16
N HIS A 95 -1.95 2.25 -8.08
CA HIS A 95 -3.36 2.34 -7.63
C HIS A 95 -3.89 1.21 -6.74
N VAL A 96 -3.32 1.06 -5.53
CA VAL A 96 -4.07 0.50 -4.38
C VAL A 96 -4.62 1.67 -3.56
N HIS A 97 -5.68 2.32 -4.06
CA HIS A 97 -6.35 3.41 -3.36
C HIS A 97 -7.44 2.83 -2.44
N PHE A 98 -7.25 2.97 -1.14
CA PHE A 98 -8.34 2.86 -0.18
C PHE A 98 -9.38 3.94 -0.50
N HIS A 99 -10.51 3.55 -1.08
CA HIS A 99 -11.60 4.48 -1.34
C HIS A 99 -12.39 4.66 -0.03
N SER A 100 -12.36 5.86 0.55
CA SER A 100 -13.54 6.37 1.25
C SER A 100 -14.35 7.14 0.21
N PHE A 101 -15.20 6.44 -0.55
CA PHE A 101 -16.26 7.09 -1.30
C PHE A 101 -17.49 7.12 -0.37
N ASN A 102 -17.62 8.19 0.42
CA ASN A 102 -18.96 8.61 0.80
C ASN A 102 -19.46 9.43 -0.37
N SER A 103 -20.41 8.86 -1.11
CA SER A 103 -21.23 9.55 -2.09
C SER A 103 -21.68 10.90 -1.53
N PHE A 104 -21.32 12.00 -2.20
CA PHE A 104 -22.07 13.24 -2.09
C PHE A 104 -23.46 12.96 -2.69
N ASN A 105 -24.40 12.48 -1.88
CA ASN A 105 -25.81 12.79 -2.10
C ASN A 105 -26.03 14.18 -1.50
N SER A 106 -25.98 15.21 -2.35
CA SER A 106 -26.58 16.50 -2.03
C SER A 106 -27.97 16.51 -2.67
N PRO A 107 -29.03 16.89 -1.93
CA PRO A 107 -30.39 16.89 -2.45
C PRO A 107 -30.57 18.06 -3.43
N ALA A 108 -31.29 17.80 -4.52
CA ALA A 108 -32.03 18.81 -5.26
C ALA A 108 -33.49 18.76 -4.80
#